data_AF-A0AAE1NNF5-F1
#
_entry.id   AF-A0AAE1NNF5-F1
#
_cell.length_a   1.000
_cell.length_b   1.000
_cell.length_c   1.000
_cell.angle_alpha   90.00
_cell.angle_beta   90.00
_cell.angle_gamma   90.00
#
_symmetry.space_group_name_H-M   'P 1'
#
loop_
_entity.id
_entity.type
_entity.pdbx_description
1 polymer ?
#
loop_
_entity_poly.entity_id
_entity_poly.type
_entity_poly.pdbx_seq_one_letter_code
_entity_poly.pdbx_strand_id
1 'polypeptide(L)'
;MIESCSKKRMVVAIAFLIGLSVLVLIIENELAPSDTRPHTHTTTHPNTTLRDMCWLREEVKELEECQPCTVLETQSGSPAVCSSASYRQKIKCNKTGEVFRKCDRVVWLEERHFWTFLGVSAVVGLVAGLATAVRQRILDHRVVQRIQRQVAAGV
;
A
#
# COMPACT_ATOMS: atom_id res chain seq x y z
N MET A 1 -14.34 26.25 -25.16
CA MET A 1 -13.12 25.97 -25.97
C MET A 1 -12.23 24.95 -25.24
N ILE A 2 -12.55 23.66 -25.35
CA ILE A 2 -11.65 22.53 -25.00
C ILE A 2 -10.55 22.33 -26.07
N GLU A 3 -10.66 23.05 -27.18
CA GLU A 3 -9.87 22.91 -28.41
C GLU A 3 -8.42 23.42 -28.36
N SER A 4 -8.02 24.11 -27.27
CA SER A 4 -6.65 24.64 -27.15
C SER A 4 -5.69 23.71 -26.40
N CYS A 5 -6.17 22.57 -25.88
CA CYS A 5 -5.28 21.47 -25.54
C CYS A 5 -5.01 20.72 -26.83
N SER A 6 -3.79 20.80 -27.37
CA SER A 6 -3.39 19.95 -28.49
C SER A 6 -3.83 18.52 -28.17
N LYS A 7 -4.66 17.91 -29.03
CA LYS A 7 -5.23 16.56 -28.80
C LYS A 7 -4.16 15.58 -28.31
N LYS A 8 -2.93 15.73 -28.80
CA LYS A 8 -1.74 14.98 -28.40
C LYS A 8 -1.41 15.11 -26.89
N ARG A 9 -1.43 16.32 -26.32
CA ARG A 9 -1.14 16.56 -24.89
C ARG A 9 -2.24 16.03 -23.97
N MET A 10 -3.49 16.10 -24.41
CA MET A 10 -4.61 15.55 -23.64
C MET A 10 -4.57 14.01 -23.62
N VAL A 11 -4.28 13.39 -24.76
CA VAL A 11 -4.13 11.93 -24.87
C VAL A 11 -2.94 11.44 -24.04
N VAL A 12 -1.80 12.15 -24.06
CA VAL A 12 -0.62 11.78 -23.24
C VAL A 12 -0.92 11.84 -21.74
N ALA A 13 -1.63 12.87 -21.28
CA ALA A 13 -2.00 12.99 -19.87
C ALA A 13 -2.94 11.86 -19.42
N ILE A 14 -3.93 11.52 -20.24
CA ILE A 14 -4.86 10.41 -19.97
C ILE A 14 -4.11 9.07 -19.96
N ALA A 15 -3.26 8.83 -20.96
CA ALA A 15 -2.44 7.62 -21.02
C ALA A 15 -1.51 7.49 -19.81
N PHE A 16 -0.92 8.59 -19.35
CA PHE A 16 -0.08 8.61 -18.15
C PHE A 16 -0.88 8.31 -16.88
N LEU A 17 -2.08 8.89 -16.72
CA LEU A 17 -2.95 8.61 -15.58
C LEU A 17 -3.42 7.14 -15.57
N ILE A 18 -3.75 6.58 -16.73
CA ILE A 18 -4.11 5.17 -16.87
C ILE A 18 -2.90 4.28 -16.54
N GLY A 19 -1.69 4.64 -17.00
CA GLY A 19 -0.47 3.93 -16.65
C GLY A 19 -0.18 3.94 -15.15
N LEU A 20 -0.37 5.08 -14.50
CA LEU A 20 -0.22 5.20 -13.04
C LEU A 20 -1.25 4.38 -12.28
N SER A 21 -2.52 4.36 -12.71
CA SER A 21 -3.54 3.54 -12.04
C SER A 21 -3.26 2.05 -12.21
N VAL A 22 -2.80 1.62 -13.39
CA VAL A 22 -2.38 0.23 -13.62
C VAL A 22 -1.16 -0.13 -12.77
N LEU A 23 -0.17 0.76 -12.65
CA LEU A 23 0.99 0.54 -11.78
C LEU A 23 0.57 0.36 -10.31
N VAL A 24 -0.34 1.20 -9.82
CA VAL A 24 -0.88 1.07 -8.45
C VAL A 24 -1.60 -0.26 -8.27
N LEU A 25 -2.42 -0.69 -9.24
CA LEU A 25 -3.10 -1.99 -9.19
C LEU A 25 -2.12 -3.17 -9.23
N ILE A 26 -1.02 -3.08 -9.98
CA ILE A 26 0.02 -4.12 -9.98
C ILE A 26 0.71 -4.18 -8.62
N ILE A 27 1.03 -3.03 -8.03
CA ILE A 27 1.61 -2.96 -6.69
C ILE A 27 0.64 -3.58 -5.67
N GLU A 28 -0.64 -3.21 -5.70
CA GLU A 28 -1.65 -3.81 -4.82
C GLU A 28 -1.82 -5.31 -5.05
N ASN A 29 -1.78 -5.78 -6.30
CA ASN A 29 -1.95 -7.19 -6.64
C ASN A 29 -0.77 -8.07 -6.19
N GLU A 30 0.46 -7.59 -6.35
CA GLU A 30 1.65 -8.32 -5.87
C GLU A 30 1.78 -8.29 -4.35
N LEU A 31 1.25 -7.25 -3.69
CA LEU A 31 1.45 -7.02 -2.26
C LEU A 31 0.22 -7.22 -1.38
N ALA A 32 -0.97 -7.54 -1.89
CA ALA A 32 -2.13 -7.87 -1.06
C ALA A 32 -2.08 -9.34 -0.63
N PRO A 33 -1.65 -9.68 0.60
CA PRO A 33 -1.86 -11.01 1.12
C PRO A 33 -3.33 -11.05 1.57
N SER A 34 -4.00 -12.14 1.24
CA SER A 34 -5.36 -12.39 1.69
C SER A 34 -5.46 -12.40 3.22
N ASP A 35 -6.64 -12.04 3.71
CA ASP A 35 -7.14 -12.13 5.09
C ASP A 35 -6.88 -10.97 6.06
N THR A 36 -7.74 -9.95 5.94
CA THR A 36 -8.09 -9.03 7.02
C THR A 36 -9.08 -9.72 7.96
N ARG A 37 -8.58 -10.48 8.94
CA ARG A 37 -9.38 -10.83 10.13
C ARG A 37 -8.76 -10.17 11.36
N PRO A 38 -9.53 -9.39 12.14
CA PRO A 38 -9.03 -8.82 13.38
C PRO A 38 -8.90 -9.95 14.39
N HIS A 39 -7.67 -10.35 14.70
CA HIS A 39 -7.42 -11.44 15.64
C HIS A 39 -6.79 -10.92 16.92
N THR A 40 -7.68 -10.80 17.90
CA THR A 40 -7.47 -10.49 19.31
C THR A 40 -6.25 -11.21 19.86
N HIS A 41 -5.38 -10.42 20.47
CA HIS A 41 -4.13 -10.81 21.08
C HIS A 41 -4.36 -11.57 22.40
N THR A 42 -5.06 -12.70 22.40
CA THR A 42 -5.14 -13.68 23.51
C THR A 42 -6.10 -14.80 23.14
N THR A 43 -5.57 -15.92 22.64
CA THR A 43 -6.27 -17.20 22.84
C THR A 43 -5.25 -18.28 23.03
N THR A 44 -4.95 -18.52 24.30
CA THR A 44 -4.44 -19.78 24.83
C THR A 44 -5.32 -20.90 24.30
N HIS A 45 -4.88 -21.59 23.25
CA HIS A 45 -5.49 -22.86 22.87
C HIS A 45 -4.95 -23.96 23.81
N PRO A 46 -5.78 -24.91 24.25
CA PRO A 46 -5.42 -25.93 25.24
C PRO A 46 -4.39 -26.97 24.76
N ASN A 47 -3.92 -26.90 23.51
CA ASN A 47 -2.95 -27.83 22.91
C ASN A 47 -1.57 -27.21 22.67
N THR A 48 -1.33 -25.95 23.05
CA THR A 48 0.02 -25.38 23.01
C THR A 48 0.81 -26.00 24.15
N THR A 49 1.74 -26.90 23.82
CA THR A 49 2.53 -27.56 24.85
C THR A 49 3.47 -26.56 25.53
N LEU A 50 3.84 -26.84 26.78
CA LEU A 50 4.76 -26.01 27.56
C LEU A 50 6.14 -25.83 26.88
N ARG A 51 6.48 -26.70 25.91
CA ARG A 51 7.64 -26.57 25.02
C ARG A 51 7.48 -25.47 23.98
N ASP A 52 6.27 -25.26 23.48
CA ASP A 52 6.02 -24.31 22.40
C ASP A 52 6.26 -22.89 22.89
N MET A 53 5.95 -22.56 24.16
CA MET A 53 6.15 -21.23 24.77
C MET A 53 7.58 -20.96 25.26
N CYS A 54 8.62 -21.50 24.60
CA CYS A 54 10.00 -21.35 25.06
C CYS A 54 10.50 -19.89 25.10
N TRP A 55 9.85 -18.99 24.34
CA TRP A 55 10.16 -17.56 24.31
C TRP A 55 9.83 -16.78 25.59
N LEU A 56 9.06 -17.35 26.53
CA LEU A 56 8.82 -16.74 27.85
C LEU A 56 9.92 -17.07 28.87
N ARG A 57 10.72 -18.11 28.62
CA ARG A 57 11.60 -18.72 29.64
C ARG A 57 13.07 -18.69 29.28
N GLU A 58 13.37 -18.59 27.98
CA GLU A 58 14.73 -18.67 27.45
C GLU A 58 15.03 -17.44 26.60
N GLU A 59 16.31 -17.12 26.50
CA GLU A 59 16.78 -16.18 25.50
C GLU A 59 16.54 -16.76 24.11
N VAL A 60 15.89 -15.96 23.27
CA VAL A 60 15.47 -16.33 21.93
C VAL A 60 16.33 -15.60 20.92
N LYS A 61 16.78 -16.33 19.90
CA LYS A 61 17.35 -15.73 18.69
C LYS A 61 16.32 -15.76 17.58
N GLU A 62 16.06 -14.61 16.99
CA GLU A 62 15.19 -14.49 15.83
C GLU A 62 15.95 -14.99 14.60
N LEU A 63 15.44 -16.05 13.97
CA LEU A 63 16.05 -16.66 12.79
C LEU A 63 15.46 -16.07 11.51
N GLU A 64 14.13 -15.94 11.48
CA GLU A 64 13.39 -15.34 10.37
C GLU A 64 12.43 -14.29 10.89
N GLU A 65 12.24 -13.27 10.06
CA GLU A 65 11.27 -12.21 10.29
C GLU A 65 9.84 -12.72 10.01
N CYS A 66 8.84 -11.95 10.45
CA CYS A 66 7.43 -12.36 10.40
C CYS A 66 6.97 -12.58 8.95
N GLN A 67 6.60 -13.82 8.59
CA GLN A 67 6.16 -14.17 7.24
C GLN A 67 4.73 -14.72 7.23
N PRO A 68 3.97 -14.50 6.14
CA PRO A 68 2.65 -15.11 5.99
C PRO A 68 2.77 -16.63 5.88
N CYS A 69 1.81 -17.34 6.45
CA CYS A 69 1.69 -18.79 6.32
C CYS A 69 1.42 -19.17 4.86
N THR A 70 2.08 -20.20 4.36
CA THR A 70 1.84 -20.70 3.01
C THR A 70 0.54 -21.52 2.95
N VAL A 71 -0.10 -21.58 1.78
CA VAL A 71 -1.39 -22.29 1.61
C VAL A 71 -1.33 -23.77 2.02
N LEU A 72 -0.16 -24.40 1.85
CA LEU A 72 0.09 -25.78 2.25
C LEU A 72 0.16 -25.93 3.77
N GLU A 73 0.76 -24.97 4.47
CA GLU A 73 0.87 -24.95 5.94
C GLU A 73 -0.49 -24.68 6.59
N THR A 74 -1.29 -23.80 6.00
CA THR A 74 -2.66 -23.52 6.45
C THR A 74 -3.58 -24.73 6.25
N GLN A 75 -3.46 -25.41 5.11
CA GLN A 75 -4.27 -26.61 4.80
C GLN A 75 -3.86 -27.82 5.65
N SER A 76 -2.56 -28.00 5.88
CA SER A 76 -2.04 -29.12 6.69
C SER A 76 -2.12 -28.85 8.21
N GLY A 77 -2.30 -27.60 8.63
CA GLY A 77 -2.33 -27.22 10.04
C GLY A 77 -0.99 -27.43 10.77
N SER A 78 0.09 -27.63 10.01
CA SER A 78 1.44 -27.86 10.52
C SER A 78 2.37 -26.80 9.92
N PRO A 79 2.92 -25.88 10.73
CA PRO A 79 2.89 -25.81 12.20
C PRO A 79 1.54 -25.35 12.77
N ALA A 80 1.23 -25.77 14.01
CA ALA A 80 -0.03 -25.46 14.71
C ALA A 80 -0.33 -23.95 14.86
N VAL A 81 0.67 -23.10 14.64
CA VAL A 81 0.57 -21.64 14.57
C VAL A 81 -0.27 -21.20 13.37
N CYS A 82 -0.09 -21.82 12.20
CA CYS A 82 -0.74 -21.44 10.94
C CYS A 82 -2.21 -21.87 10.84
N SER A 83 -2.69 -22.76 11.72
CA SER A 83 -4.11 -23.08 11.81
C SER A 83 -4.94 -21.97 12.46
N SER A 84 -4.30 -21.11 13.25
CA SER A 84 -4.97 -20.12 14.10
C SER A 84 -4.41 -18.70 13.98
N ALA A 85 -3.36 -18.48 13.19
CA ALA A 85 -2.83 -17.18 12.81
C ALA A 85 -2.37 -17.25 11.35
N SER A 86 -2.52 -16.14 10.61
CA SER A 86 -2.08 -16.03 9.22
C SER A 86 -0.59 -15.75 9.08
N TYR A 87 0.10 -15.39 10.17
CA TYR A 87 1.51 -15.06 10.21
C TYR A 87 2.26 -15.94 11.21
N ARG A 88 3.45 -16.40 10.80
CA ARG A 88 4.36 -17.17 11.63
C ARG A 88 5.74 -16.52 11.67
N GLN A 89 6.42 -16.64 12.80
CA GLN A 89 7.82 -16.27 12.94
C GLN A 89 8.62 -17.46 13.43
N LYS A 90 9.77 -17.71 12.79
CA LYS A 90 10.69 -18.78 13.17
C LYS A 90 11.71 -18.25 14.17
N ILE A 91 11.77 -18.89 15.33
CA ILE A 91 12.68 -18.50 16.41
C ILE A 91 13.49 -19.71 16.91
N LYS A 92 14.70 -19.44 17.40
CA LYS A 92 15.55 -20.45 18.04
C LYS A 92 15.61 -20.22 19.54
N CYS A 93 15.09 -21.16 20.30
CA CYS A 93 15.26 -21.23 21.74
C CYS A 93 16.53 -22.02 22.08
N ASN A 94 17.28 -21.54 23.07
CA ASN A 94 18.61 -22.07 23.37
C ASN A 94 18.58 -23.54 23.83
N LYS A 95 17.54 -23.97 24.56
CA LYS A 95 17.44 -25.36 25.08
C LYS A 95 16.43 -26.21 24.32
N THR A 96 15.35 -25.61 23.83
CA THR A 96 14.24 -26.35 23.18
C THR A 96 14.42 -26.53 21.67
N GLY A 97 15.28 -25.72 21.04
CA GLY A 97 15.55 -25.77 19.60
C GLY A 97 14.71 -24.77 18.80
N GLU A 98 14.42 -25.11 17.54
CA GLU A 98 13.66 -24.24 16.63
C GLU A 98 12.15 -24.40 16.85
N VAL A 99 11.45 -23.29 17.08
CA VAL A 99 9.99 -23.27 17.22
C VAL A 99 9.37 -22.15 16.38
N PHE A 100 8.11 -22.33 16.03
CA PHE A 100 7.32 -21.30 15.35
C PHE A 100 6.44 -20.60 16.38
N ARG A 101 6.43 -19.26 16.37
CA ARG A 101 5.51 -18.45 17.19
C ARG A 101 4.55 -17.67 16.31
N LYS A 102 3.39 -17.33 16.86
CA LYS A 102 2.51 -16.30 16.30
C LYS A 102 3.22 -14.96 16.36
N CYS A 103 3.04 -14.15 15.33
CA CYS A 103 3.60 -12.82 15.27
C CYS A 103 2.56 -11.88 14.68
N ASP A 104 2.47 -10.68 15.25
CA ASP A 104 1.62 -9.62 14.72
C ASP A 104 2.25 -9.02 13.46
N ARG A 105 1.40 -8.61 12.51
CA ARG A 105 1.84 -7.96 11.29
C ARG A 105 2.78 -6.81 11.66
N VAL A 106 3.97 -6.82 11.07
CA VAL A 106 5.00 -5.82 11.31
C VAL A 106 4.49 -4.42 10.91
N VAL A 107 4.27 -3.57 11.90
CA VAL A 107 3.76 -2.19 11.76
C VAL A 107 4.62 -1.35 10.79
N TRP A 108 5.94 -1.60 10.76
CA TRP A 108 6.88 -0.93 9.86
C TRP A 108 6.54 -1.14 8.37
N LEU A 109 6.02 -2.33 8.02
CA LEU A 109 5.71 -2.63 6.63
C LEU A 109 4.50 -1.81 6.18
N GLU A 110 3.44 -1.71 6.99
CA GLU A 110 2.28 -0.84 6.69
C GLU A 110 2.66 0.63 6.58
N GLU A 111 3.57 1.11 7.41
CA GLU A 111 3.99 2.50 7.41
C GLU A 111 4.68 2.90 6.11
N ARG A 112 5.54 2.04 5.55
CA ARG A 112 6.18 2.32 4.26
C ARG A 112 5.16 2.40 3.12
N HIS A 113 4.12 1.58 3.17
CA HIS A 113 3.05 1.58 2.16
C HIS A 113 2.23 2.86 2.23
N PHE A 114 1.91 3.30 3.45
CA PHE A 114 1.21 4.57 3.68
C PHE A 114 1.99 5.75 3.09
N TRP A 115 3.30 5.83 3.34
CA TRP A 115 4.14 6.90 2.79
C TRP A 115 4.24 6.88 1.27
N THR A 116 4.33 5.70 0.64
CA THR A 116 4.33 5.61 -0.83
C THR A 116 2.99 6.05 -1.42
N PHE A 117 1.87 5.65 -0.84
CA PHE A 117 0.54 6.05 -1.32
C PHE A 117 0.31 7.55 -1.15
N LEU A 118 0.66 8.10 0.01
CA LEU A 118 0.58 9.53 0.30
C LEU A 118 1.46 10.33 -0.67
N GLY A 119 2.68 9.87 -0.95
CA GLY A 119 3.58 10.51 -1.91
C GLY A 119 3.01 10.52 -3.32
N VAL A 120 2.51 9.38 -3.81
CA VAL A 120 1.94 9.27 -5.17
C VAL A 120 0.70 10.15 -5.30
N SER A 121 -0.23 10.09 -4.35
CA SER A 121 -1.46 10.89 -4.37
C SER A 121 -1.17 12.41 -4.30
N ALA A 122 -0.21 12.84 -3.49
CA ALA A 122 0.22 14.23 -3.43
C ALA A 122 0.83 14.72 -4.76
N VAL A 123 1.69 13.91 -5.40
CA VAL A 123 2.29 14.26 -6.70
C VAL A 123 1.22 14.35 -7.78
N VAL A 124 0.29 13.41 -7.84
CA VAL A 124 -0.83 13.43 -8.79
C VAL A 124 -1.70 14.67 -8.58
N GLY A 125 -2.01 15.01 -7.32
CA GLY A 125 -2.75 16.22 -6.96
C GLY A 125 -2.04 17.51 -7.39
N LEU A 126 -0.73 17.61 -7.16
CA LEU A 126 0.09 18.74 -7.59
C LEU A 126 0.11 18.90 -9.12
N VAL A 127 0.32 17.81 -9.85
CA VAL A 127 0.33 17.83 -11.33
C VAL A 127 -1.04 18.25 -11.86
N ALA A 128 -2.12 17.72 -11.29
CA ALA A 128 -3.47 18.10 -11.66
C ALA A 128 -3.75 19.58 -11.38
N GLY A 129 -3.36 20.08 -10.20
CA GLY A 129 -3.51 21.48 -9.81
C GLY A 129 -2.71 22.45 -10.69
N LEU A 130 -1.48 22.09 -11.04
CA LEU A 130 -0.67 22.88 -11.98
C LEU A 130 -1.30 22.88 -13.38
N ALA A 131 -1.78 21.73 -13.85
CA ALA A 131 -2.42 21.62 -15.15
C ALA A 131 -3.70 22.48 -15.24
N THR A 132 -4.52 22.53 -14.18
CA THR A 132 -5.71 23.38 -14.13
C THR A 132 -5.34 24.87 -14.02
N ALA A 133 -4.35 25.23 -13.22
CA ALA A 133 -3.88 26.62 -13.11
C ALA A 133 -3.35 27.17 -14.44
N VAL A 134 -2.56 26.38 -15.18
CA VAL A 134 -2.08 26.75 -16.52
C VAL A 134 -3.26 26.92 -17.49
N ARG A 135 -4.25 26.03 -17.43
CA ARG A 135 -5.47 26.16 -18.25
C ARG A 135 -6.25 27.42 -17.92
N GLN A 136 -6.41 27.75 -16.64
CA GLN A 136 -7.08 28.98 -16.18
C GLN A 136 -6.34 30.22 -16.69
N ARG A 137 -5.01 30.27 -16.53
CA ARG A 137 -4.17 31.38 -17.05
C ARG A 137 -4.36 31.61 -18.55
N ILE A 138 -4.41 30.52 -19.34
CA ILE A 138 -4.63 30.62 -20.79
C ILE A 138 -6.04 31.15 -21.09
N LEU A 139 -7.05 30.70 -20.34
CA LEU A 139 -8.43 31.14 -20.53
C LEU A 139 -8.58 32.62 -20.21
N ASP A 140 -8.04 33.07 -19.07
CA ASP A 140 -8.03 34.47 -18.65
C ASP A 140 -7.36 35.36 -19.70
N HIS A 141 -6.21 34.93 -20.23
CA HIS A 141 -5.50 35.69 -21.26
C HIS A 141 -6.34 35.87 -22.53
N ARG A 142 -7.14 34.86 -22.91
CA ARG A 142 -8.05 34.95 -24.07
C ARG A 142 -9.29 35.80 -23.78
N VAL A 143 -9.82 35.74 -22.57
CA VAL A 143 -10.96 36.58 -22.14
C VAL A 143 -10.53 38.05 -22.15
N VAL A 144 -9.36 38.38 -21.59
CA VAL A 144 -8.81 39.74 -21.62
C VAL A 144 -8.62 40.24 -23.07
N GLN A 145 -8.06 39.41 -23.96
CA GLN A 145 -7.93 39.77 -25.38
C GLN A 145 -9.28 40.01 -26.07
N ARG A 146 -10.32 39.24 -25.72
CA ARG A 146 -11.68 39.45 -26.25
C ARG A 146 -12.26 40.78 -25.76
N ILE A 147 -12.10 41.08 -24.47
CA ILE A 147 -12.55 42.35 -23.86
C ILE A 147 -11.83 43.52 -24.52
N GLN A 148 -10.51 43.46 -24.68
CA GLN A 148 -9.74 44.51 -25.35
C GLN A 148 -10.21 44.78 -26.78
N ARG A 149 -10.53 43.73 -27.56
CA ARG A 149 -11.08 43.89 -28.91
C ARG A 149 -12.48 44.49 -28.91
N GLN A 150 -13.33 44.14 -27.94
CA GLN A 150 -14.67 44.72 -27.81
C GLN A 150 -14.60 46.20 -27.41
N VAL A 151 -13.70 46.58 -26.50
CA VAL A 151 -13.47 47.98 -26.11
C VAL A 151 -12.90 48.78 -27.27
N ALA A 152 -11.95 48.21 -28.03
CA ALA A 152 -11.35 48.89 -29.20
C ALA A 152 -12.32 49.02 -30.39
N ALA A 153 -13.34 48.16 -30.49
CA ALA A 153 -14.36 48.20 -31.54
C ALA A 153 -15.65 48.93 -31.11
N GLY A 154 -15.71 49.41 -29.87
CA GLY A 154 -16.90 49.97 -29.25
C GLY A 154 -16.61 51.24 -28.45
N VAL A 155 -16.05 52.25 -29.13
CA VAL A 155 -16.24 53.69 -28.89
C VAL A 155 -16.13 54.39 -30.23
#